data_AF-A0A962LK39-F1
#
_entry.id   AF-A0A962LK39-F1
#
_cell.length_a   1.000
_cell.length_b   1.000
_cell.length_c   1.000
_cell.angle_alpha   90.00
_cell.angle_beta   90.00
_cell.angle_gamma   90.00
#
_symmetry.space_group_name_H-M   'P 1'
#
loop_
_entity.id
_entity.type
_entity.pdbx_description
1 polymer ?
#
loop_
_entity_poly.entity_id
_entity_poly.type
_entity_poly.pdbx_seq_one_letter_code
_entity_poly.pdbx_strand_id
1 'polypeptide(L)'
;MKFLVKYFSEIAIKSKPVRRRFVSRLAANLRAVLQEIDPEVRIQRQFDRLLVETGQEDEKVLARMVQAMRCVSGITYILEVNVHPLPALEDIADFVLPVYAARLEGRHFAVRCKRSGIHPFTSIDVEREVGGALMLRGAPAGVRLVEPDVTVALEISKNTLYVIGKRHRGPGGYPVASLDPVLSLISGGFDSPVASYLTMKRGMRTHFLFFNLGGRDHEIGVKEIALFLWQKYGCNQRVLFISVPFEEVVAELLARIEDSQMGVILKRMMLRVADRLAQDLEIDALVTGECVAQVSSQTLRNLAVIDQVTERLVIRPLITTDKEEIVRMAAAIGTEQFAANMPEYCGVISVNPTTRARLGRVQAMEKNFDMAILDRAVAGARQTRIDRLAQEELEREEVEVLSVPLAGSTVIDIRHPDEVELCPLELPVPVLRIPFYELHNRGPALAAGTYMLYCGKGVMSRLHAGHLQGTTGLDIKVYAP
;
A
#
# COMPACT_ATOMS: atom_id res chain seq x y z
N MET A 1 16.55 14.30 14.49
CA MET A 1 15.07 14.38 14.77
C MET A 1 14.58 13.12 15.51
N LYS A 2 13.47 13.20 16.27
CA LYS A 2 12.84 12.04 16.94
C LYS A 2 11.33 11.97 16.66
N PHE A 3 10.81 10.76 16.51
CA PHE A 3 9.39 10.50 16.33
C PHE A 3 8.85 9.51 17.37
N LEU A 4 7.68 9.79 17.94
CA LEU A 4 6.90 8.80 18.68
C LEU A 4 5.83 8.19 17.79
N VAL A 5 5.92 6.88 17.59
CA VAL A 5 4.93 6.12 16.83
C VAL A 5 3.98 5.45 17.82
N LYS A 6 2.73 5.92 17.82
CA LYS A 6 1.65 5.41 18.69
C LYS A 6 0.92 4.26 18.00
N TYR A 7 0.77 3.15 18.71
CA TYR A 7 0.13 1.94 18.19
C TYR A 7 -1.35 2.15 17.87
N PHE A 8 -1.87 1.33 16.95
CA PHE A 8 -3.30 1.15 16.78
C PHE A 8 -3.96 0.72 18.10
N SER A 9 -5.09 1.33 18.45
CA SER A 9 -5.75 1.12 19.75
C SER A 9 -6.10 -0.35 19.99
N GLU A 10 -6.50 -1.08 18.95
CA GLU A 10 -6.78 -2.52 19.05
C GLU A 10 -5.54 -3.37 19.35
N ILE A 11 -4.33 -2.89 19.10
CA ILE A 11 -3.09 -3.58 19.48
C ILE A 11 -2.89 -3.48 21.00
N ALA A 12 -3.24 -2.34 21.60
CA ALA A 12 -3.03 -2.09 23.03
C ALA A 12 -3.87 -3.01 23.92
N ILE A 13 -5.09 -3.35 23.48
CA ILE A 13 -6.03 -4.22 24.20
C ILE A 13 -5.71 -5.72 24.10
N LYS A 14 -4.74 -6.14 23.26
CA LYS A 14 -4.35 -7.55 23.14
C LYS A 14 -3.61 -8.04 24.39
N SER A 15 -3.67 -9.36 24.61
CA SER A 15 -2.87 -10.02 25.65
C SER A 15 -1.38 -9.70 25.51
N LYS A 16 -0.65 -9.70 26.62
CA LYS A 16 0.77 -9.32 26.65
C LYS A 16 1.64 -10.08 25.61
N PRO A 17 1.49 -11.40 25.39
CA PRO A 17 2.24 -12.13 24.36
C PRO A 17 1.89 -11.67 22.94
N VAL A 18 0.60 -11.53 22.62
CA VAL A 18 0.11 -11.12 21.29
C VAL A 18 0.55 -9.69 20.99
N ARG A 19 0.40 -8.78 21.96
CA ARG A 19 0.86 -7.39 21.84
C ARG A 19 2.36 -7.32 21.58
N ARG A 20 3.18 -8.10 22.30
CA ARG A 20 4.63 -8.17 22.07
C ARG A 20 4.97 -8.63 20.65
N ARG A 21 4.24 -9.61 20.11
CA ARG A 21 4.41 -10.09 18.72
C ARG A 21 4.10 -8.99 17.71
N PHE A 22 2.97 -8.31 17.86
CA PHE A 22 2.58 -7.19 16.99
C PHE A 22 3.56 -6.03 17.06
N VAL A 23 3.95 -5.58 18.25
CA VAL A 23 4.92 -4.50 18.42
C VAL A 23 6.29 -4.86 17.80
N SER A 24 6.71 -6.12 17.93
CA SER A 24 7.97 -6.57 17.33
C SER A 24 7.89 -6.60 15.81
N ARG A 25 6.78 -7.05 15.23
CA ARG A 25 6.54 -6.99 13.77
C ARG A 25 6.48 -5.54 13.28
N LEU A 26 5.78 -4.65 13.98
CA LEU A 26 5.71 -3.23 13.62
C LEU A 26 7.08 -2.57 13.60
N ALA A 27 7.91 -2.83 14.61
CA ALA A 27 9.27 -2.31 14.66
C ALA A 27 10.15 -2.86 13.52
N ALA A 28 9.94 -4.12 13.11
CA ALA A 28 10.63 -4.69 11.95
C ALA A 28 10.16 -4.05 10.62
N ASN A 29 8.85 -3.84 10.45
CA ASN A 29 8.29 -3.21 9.26
C ASN A 29 8.77 -1.76 9.12
N LEU A 30 8.73 -0.97 10.21
CA LEU A 30 9.29 0.39 10.22
C LEU A 30 10.78 0.39 9.90
N ARG A 31 11.55 -0.55 10.44
CA ARG A 31 12.98 -0.66 10.14
C ARG A 31 13.20 -0.90 8.65
N ALA A 32 12.48 -1.86 8.08
CA ALA A 32 12.63 -2.24 6.67
C ALA A 32 12.35 -1.07 5.72
N VAL A 33 11.37 -0.22 6.04
CA VAL A 33 10.99 0.93 5.21
C VAL A 33 11.91 2.14 5.47
N LEU A 34 12.24 2.44 6.73
CA LEU A 34 13.01 3.63 7.08
C LEU A 34 14.50 3.50 6.80
N GLN A 35 15.08 2.29 6.83
CA GLN A 35 16.50 2.07 6.50
C GLN A 35 16.83 2.38 5.04
N GLU A 36 15.84 2.38 4.15
CA GLU A 36 16.02 2.81 2.76
C GLU A 36 16.17 4.34 2.63
N ILE A 37 15.72 5.08 3.66
CA ILE A 37 15.76 6.55 3.70
C ILE A 37 16.94 7.02 4.55
N ASP A 38 17.14 6.40 5.71
CA ASP A 38 18.22 6.67 6.66
C ASP A 38 18.78 5.34 7.19
N PRO A 39 19.95 4.88 6.70
CA PRO A 39 20.55 3.62 7.13
C PRO A 39 20.86 3.56 8.64
N GLU A 40 21.07 4.70 9.29
CA GLU A 40 21.42 4.81 10.70
C GLU A 40 20.21 4.93 11.64
N VAL A 41 18.98 4.87 11.09
CA VAL A 41 17.75 5.03 11.87
C VAL A 41 17.66 4.01 13.01
N ARG A 42 17.37 4.51 14.22
CA ARG A 42 17.24 3.68 15.42
C ARG A 42 15.78 3.59 15.84
N ILE A 43 15.31 2.37 16.10
CA ILE A 43 13.93 2.11 16.53
C ILE A 43 13.97 1.40 17.87
N GLN A 44 13.53 2.11 18.91
CA GLN A 44 13.47 1.60 20.27
C GLN A 44 12.03 1.26 20.67
N ARG A 45 11.85 0.10 21.29
CA ARG A 45 10.56 -0.35 21.81
C ARG A 45 10.35 0.22 23.20
N GLN A 46 9.29 1.00 23.38
CA GLN A 46 8.81 1.43 24.69
C GLN A 46 7.48 0.72 24.99
N PHE A 47 6.97 0.88 26.21
CA PHE A 47 5.80 0.12 26.69
C PHE A 47 4.53 0.35 25.84
N ASP A 48 4.28 1.60 25.43
CA ASP A 48 3.06 2.04 24.74
C ASP A 48 3.31 2.67 23.36
N ARG A 49 4.57 2.68 22.89
CA ARG A 49 5.00 3.35 21.65
C ARG A 49 6.35 2.85 21.14
N LEU A 50 6.67 3.19 19.90
CA LEU A 50 8.05 3.11 19.39
C LEU A 50 8.64 4.51 19.37
N LEU A 51 9.90 4.62 19.76
CA LEU A 51 10.72 5.80 19.54
C LEU A 51 11.56 5.54 18.29
N VAL A 52 11.40 6.38 17.27
CA VAL A 52 12.22 6.38 16.06
C VAL A 52 13.16 7.58 16.15
N GLU A 53 14.46 7.35 16.05
CA GLU A 53 15.50 8.37 16.13
C GLU A 53 16.31 8.36 14.84
N THR A 54 16.54 9.55 14.29
CA THR A 54 17.32 9.75 13.07
C THR A 54 18.27 10.94 13.25
N GLY A 55 19.47 10.83 12.67
CA GLY A 55 20.43 11.94 12.59
C GLY A 55 20.08 12.95 11.50
N GLN A 56 19.09 12.67 10.66
CA GLN A 56 18.68 13.56 9.58
C GLN A 56 18.01 14.84 10.11
N GLU A 57 18.35 15.97 9.51
CA GLU A 57 17.81 17.30 9.81
C GLU A 57 17.17 17.99 8.59
N ASP A 58 17.44 17.50 7.37
CA ASP A 58 16.83 18.00 6.14
C ASP A 58 15.30 17.76 6.17
N GLU A 59 14.54 18.85 6.03
CA GLU A 59 13.08 18.83 6.06
C GLU A 59 12.48 17.92 4.98
N LYS A 60 13.08 17.84 3.79
CA LYS A 60 12.62 16.95 2.71
C LYS A 60 12.79 15.48 3.09
N VAL A 61 13.93 15.13 3.70
CA VAL A 61 14.20 13.77 4.17
C VAL A 61 13.24 13.39 5.30
N LEU A 62 13.02 14.29 6.25
CA LEU A 62 12.08 14.08 7.35
C LEU A 62 10.63 13.93 6.85
N ALA A 63 10.20 14.74 5.88
CA ALA A 63 8.90 14.62 5.24
C ALA A 63 8.74 13.25 4.55
N ARG A 64 9.78 12.78 3.85
CA ARG A 64 9.82 11.44 3.23
C ARG A 64 9.70 10.33 4.28
N MET A 65 10.40 10.43 5.41
CA MET A 65 10.28 9.47 6.52
C MET A 65 8.86 9.45 7.10
N VAL A 66 8.25 10.61 7.32
CA VAL A 66 6.86 10.72 7.81
C VAL A 66 5.91 10.06 6.82
N GLN A 67 6.03 10.34 5.52
CA GLN A 67 5.18 9.75 4.50
C GLN A 67 5.34 8.23 4.44
N ALA A 68 6.56 7.72 4.55
CA ALA A 68 6.83 6.30 4.61
C ALA A 68 6.16 5.65 5.84
N MET A 69 6.27 6.27 7.02
CA MET A 69 5.56 5.80 8.23
C MET A 69 4.03 5.84 8.09
N ARG A 70 3.47 6.81 7.35
CA ARG A 70 2.03 6.88 7.07
C ARG A 70 1.51 5.75 6.19
N CYS A 71 2.41 5.00 5.54
CA CYS A 71 2.07 3.81 4.77
C CYS A 71 2.24 2.51 5.58
N VAL A 72 2.76 2.56 6.81
CA VAL A 72 2.98 1.37 7.65
C VAL A 72 1.77 1.09 8.54
N SER A 73 1.09 -0.03 8.26
CA SER A 73 -0.04 -0.51 9.07
C SER A 73 0.36 -0.88 10.50
N GLY A 74 -0.52 -0.63 11.46
CA GLY A 74 -0.28 -0.75 12.90
C GLY A 74 -0.10 0.57 13.64
N ILE A 75 -0.15 1.71 12.94
CA ILE A 75 0.16 3.04 13.48
C ILE A 75 -1.10 3.91 13.53
N THR A 76 -1.44 4.46 14.70
CA THR A 76 -2.51 5.48 14.81
C THR A 76 -1.97 6.88 14.52
N TYR A 77 -0.86 7.23 15.17
CA TYR A 77 -0.27 8.56 15.07
C TYR A 77 1.25 8.48 15.04
N ILE A 78 1.83 9.38 14.27
CA ILE A 78 3.26 9.66 14.23
C ILE A 78 3.42 11.08 14.77
N LEU A 79 4.17 11.22 15.86
CA LEU A 79 4.40 12.49 16.53
C LEU A 79 5.84 12.90 16.32
N GLU A 80 6.08 14.03 15.67
CA GLU A 80 7.39 14.68 15.70
C GLU A 80 7.60 15.26 17.10
N VAL A 81 8.71 14.93 17.75
CA VAL A 81 8.93 15.31 19.15
C VAL A 81 10.33 15.88 19.39
N ASN A 82 10.38 16.91 20.22
CA ASN A 82 11.60 17.35 20.88
C ASN A 82 11.66 16.68 22.25
N VAL A 83 12.76 15.98 22.51
CA VAL A 83 12.91 15.12 23.70
C VAL A 83 13.97 15.71 24.60
N HIS A 84 13.60 15.98 25.85
CA HIS A 84 14.46 16.58 26.85
C HIS A 84 14.40 15.77 28.15
N PRO A 85 15.47 15.74 28.96
CA PRO A 85 15.35 15.41 30.38
C PRO A 85 14.24 16.27 31.00
N LEU A 86 13.46 15.70 31.92
CA LEU A 86 12.42 16.47 32.60
C LEU A 86 13.06 17.59 33.45
N PRO A 87 12.83 18.88 33.12
CA PRO A 87 13.36 19.98 33.92
C PRO A 87 12.43 20.25 35.13
N ALA A 88 12.75 21.28 35.92
CA ALA A 88 11.80 21.78 36.91
C ALA A 88 10.53 22.30 36.21
N LEU A 89 9.40 22.32 36.93
CA LEU A 89 8.09 22.68 36.37
C LEU A 89 8.10 24.05 35.68
N GLU A 90 8.75 25.02 36.32
CA GLU A 90 8.89 26.42 35.89
C GLU A 90 9.68 26.53 34.57
N ASP A 91 10.66 25.64 34.37
CA ASP A 91 11.56 25.66 33.22
C ASP A 91 10.98 24.92 32.00
N ILE A 92 9.88 24.17 32.15
CA ILE A 92 9.29 23.41 31.03
C ILE A 92 8.97 24.33 29.85
N ALA A 93 8.49 25.54 30.13
CA ALA A 93 8.10 26.51 29.11
C ALA A 93 9.26 26.91 28.18
N ASP A 94 10.49 26.92 28.67
CA ASP A 94 11.68 27.26 27.87
C ASP A 94 11.94 26.27 26.75
N PHE A 95 11.55 25.00 26.94
CA PHE A 95 11.65 23.97 25.90
C PHE A 95 10.45 24.00 24.93
N VAL A 96 9.31 24.53 25.37
CA VAL A 96 8.07 24.56 24.58
C VAL A 96 8.02 25.77 23.64
N LEU A 97 8.51 26.93 24.11
CA LEU A 97 8.48 28.19 23.38
C LEU A 97 9.14 28.10 21.98
N PRO A 98 10.37 27.60 21.82
CA PRO A 98 11.02 27.52 20.50
C PRO A 98 10.23 26.67 19.50
N VAL A 99 9.44 25.71 19.99
CA VAL A 99 8.65 24.81 19.15
C VAL A 99 7.34 25.47 18.71
N TYR A 100 6.71 26.24 19.59
CA TYR A 100 5.34 26.70 19.40
C TYR A 100 5.17 28.21 19.15
N ALA A 101 6.16 29.06 19.45
CA ALA A 101 6.02 30.52 19.40
C ALA A 101 5.42 31.02 18.07
N ALA A 102 6.02 30.65 16.93
CA ALA A 102 5.54 31.05 15.60
C ALA A 102 4.12 30.55 15.27
N ARG A 103 3.66 29.48 15.92
CA ARG A 103 2.31 28.92 15.72
C ARG A 103 1.27 29.57 16.62
N LEU A 104 1.69 30.14 17.75
CA LEU A 104 0.81 30.76 18.73
C LEU A 104 0.46 32.20 18.38
N GLU A 105 1.32 32.91 17.65
CA GLU A 105 1.16 34.32 17.34
C GLU A 105 -0.24 34.66 16.79
N GLY A 106 -0.96 35.53 17.49
CA GLY A 106 -2.30 35.98 17.12
C GLY A 106 -3.40 34.90 17.18
N ARG A 107 -3.14 33.73 17.75
CA ARG A 107 -4.09 32.60 17.81
C ARG A 107 -4.49 32.24 19.23
N HIS A 108 -5.65 31.59 19.36
CA HIS A 108 -6.08 31.01 20.63
C HIS A 108 -5.49 29.61 20.82
N PHE A 109 -5.04 29.30 22.03
CA PHE A 109 -4.42 28.01 22.31
C PHE A 109 -4.89 27.36 23.61
N ALA A 110 -4.60 26.07 23.72
CA ALA A 110 -4.67 25.34 24.99
C ALA A 110 -3.43 24.45 25.14
N VAL A 111 -2.93 24.36 26.37
CA VAL A 111 -1.91 23.36 26.74
C VAL A 111 -2.60 22.07 27.16
N ARG A 112 -2.07 20.93 26.70
CA ARG A 112 -2.54 19.59 27.07
C ARG A 112 -1.34 18.74 27.44
N CYS A 113 -1.28 18.28 28.69
CA CYS A 113 -0.18 17.49 29.20
C CYS A 113 -0.63 16.06 29.57
N LYS A 114 -0.04 15.06 28.91
CA LYS A 114 -0.18 13.67 29.33
C LYS A 114 0.98 13.27 30.23
N ARG A 115 0.70 12.79 31.44
CA ARG A 115 1.72 12.39 32.42
C ARG A 115 1.67 10.89 32.72
N SER A 116 2.83 10.25 32.80
CA SER A 116 3.00 8.87 33.24
C SER A 116 4.21 8.75 34.17
N GLY A 117 4.04 8.17 35.35
CA GLY A 117 5.08 8.07 36.40
C GLY A 117 4.71 8.86 37.67
N ILE A 118 5.65 8.98 38.61
CA ILE A 118 5.48 9.64 39.91
C ILE A 118 6.19 10.99 39.88
N HIS A 119 5.46 12.07 40.19
CA HIS A 119 5.94 13.45 40.12
C HIS A 119 5.29 14.27 41.24
N PRO A 120 5.92 15.37 41.71
CA PRO A 120 5.34 16.26 42.72
C PRO A 120 4.23 17.18 42.18
N PHE A 121 3.94 17.13 40.88
CA PHE A 121 2.95 17.96 40.19
C PHE A 121 1.97 17.12 39.37
N THR A 122 0.81 17.69 39.07
CA THR A 122 -0.22 17.13 38.21
C THR A 122 -0.06 17.58 36.76
N SER A 123 -0.75 16.93 35.82
CA SER A 123 -0.83 17.42 34.44
C SER A 123 -1.42 18.82 34.36
N ILE A 124 -2.38 19.14 35.23
CA ILE A 124 -3.05 20.44 35.26
C ILE A 124 -2.07 21.52 35.70
N ASP A 125 -1.19 21.23 36.65
CA ASP A 125 -0.16 22.19 37.10
C ASP A 125 0.79 22.53 35.94
N VAL A 126 1.21 21.53 35.16
CA VAL A 126 2.02 21.74 33.93
C VAL A 126 1.26 22.57 32.90
N GLU A 127 -0.02 22.27 32.66
CA GLU A 127 -0.84 23.03 31.71
C GLU A 127 -0.99 24.49 32.11
N ARG A 128 -1.14 24.78 33.41
CA ARG A 128 -1.25 26.14 33.95
C ARG A 128 0.07 26.89 33.87
N GLU A 129 1.16 26.28 34.31
CA GLU A 129 2.48 26.91 34.33
C GLU A 129 2.96 27.24 32.92
N VAL A 130 2.95 26.23 32.04
CA VAL A 130 3.36 26.42 30.64
C VAL A 130 2.40 27.37 29.93
N GLY A 131 1.09 27.27 30.19
CA GLY A 131 0.10 28.17 29.61
C GLY A 131 0.34 29.62 30.00
N GLY A 132 0.65 29.90 31.27
CA GLY A 132 0.99 31.23 31.75
C GLY A 132 2.25 31.79 31.09
N ALA A 133 3.31 30.99 31.03
CA ALA A 133 4.57 31.40 30.40
C ALA A 133 4.40 31.66 28.88
N LEU A 134 3.62 30.83 28.18
CA LEU A 134 3.32 31.02 26.75
C LEU A 134 2.46 32.25 26.50
N MET A 135 1.51 32.58 27.39
CA MET A 135 0.74 33.82 27.30
C MET A 135 1.63 35.06 27.39
N LEU A 136 2.65 35.03 28.24
CA LEU A 136 3.57 36.16 28.44
C LEU A 136 4.59 36.32 27.31
N ARG A 137 5.09 35.21 26.76
CA ARG A 137 6.27 35.19 25.88
C ARG A 137 5.98 34.82 24.41
N GLY A 138 4.84 34.20 24.13
CA GLY A 138 4.51 33.63 22.81
C GLY A 138 3.58 34.49 21.93
N ALA A 139 3.19 35.69 22.38
CA ALA A 139 2.26 36.60 21.70
C ALA A 139 0.94 35.97 21.18
N PRO A 140 0.25 35.08 21.92
CA PRO A 140 -1.03 34.52 21.50
C PRO A 140 -2.18 35.53 21.63
N ALA A 141 -3.29 35.27 20.93
CA ALA A 141 -4.53 36.05 21.11
C ALA A 141 -5.24 35.74 22.45
N GLY A 142 -5.01 34.56 23.03
CA GLY A 142 -5.55 34.18 24.34
C GLY A 142 -5.64 32.67 24.55
N VAL A 143 -6.09 32.25 25.74
CA VAL A 143 -6.34 30.83 26.04
C VAL A 143 -7.78 30.46 25.70
N ARG A 144 -7.98 29.34 25.00
CA ARG A 144 -9.30 28.76 24.72
C ARG A 144 -9.28 27.26 24.93
N LEU A 145 -10.03 26.76 25.93
CA LEU A 145 -9.95 25.35 26.32
C LEU A 145 -10.77 24.40 25.44
N VAL A 146 -11.80 24.91 24.77
CA VAL A 146 -12.67 24.17 23.85
C VAL A 146 -12.37 24.65 22.45
N GLU A 147 -12.01 23.73 21.55
CA GLU A 147 -11.67 24.03 20.14
C GLU A 147 -10.67 25.19 19.98
N PRO A 148 -9.45 25.09 20.54
CA PRO A 148 -8.39 26.06 20.29
C PRO A 148 -7.89 25.98 18.85
N ASP A 149 -7.40 27.09 18.31
CA ASP A 149 -6.71 27.11 17.02
C ASP A 149 -5.41 26.29 17.09
N VAL A 150 -4.74 26.28 18.25
CA VAL A 150 -3.51 25.54 18.51
C VAL A 150 -3.59 24.74 19.81
N THR A 151 -3.34 23.44 19.74
CA THR A 151 -3.12 22.61 20.93
C THR A 151 -1.62 22.43 21.15
N VAL A 152 -1.10 22.97 22.26
CA VAL A 152 0.26 22.74 22.74
C VAL A 152 0.28 21.41 23.49
N ALA A 153 0.79 20.36 22.85
CA ALA A 153 0.71 19.00 23.36
C ALA A 153 2.06 18.58 23.97
N LEU A 154 2.02 18.19 25.24
CA LEU A 154 3.17 17.73 26.01
C LEU A 154 2.93 16.31 26.51
N GLU A 155 3.98 15.51 26.55
CA GLU A 155 3.96 14.22 27.23
C GLU A 155 5.14 14.13 28.19
N ILE A 156 4.87 13.84 29.46
CA ILE A 156 5.88 13.59 30.49
C ILE A 156 5.82 12.10 30.82
N SER A 157 6.92 11.40 30.63
CA SER A 157 7.03 9.97 30.96
C SER A 157 8.26 9.73 31.80
N LYS A 158 8.05 9.41 33.09
CA LYS A 158 9.13 9.36 34.09
C LYS A 158 9.96 10.64 34.00
N ASN A 159 11.28 10.55 33.88
CA ASN A 159 12.19 11.69 33.87
C ASN A 159 12.42 12.30 32.48
N THR A 160 11.42 12.25 31.58
CA THR A 160 11.56 12.72 30.20
C THR A 160 10.38 13.56 29.77
N LEU A 161 10.67 14.74 29.23
CA LEU A 161 9.72 15.65 28.59
C LEU A 161 9.74 15.44 27.08
N TYR A 162 8.55 15.27 26.51
CA TYR A 162 8.31 15.22 25.07
C TYR A 162 7.45 16.41 24.68
N VAL A 163 8.02 17.35 23.93
CA VAL A 163 7.27 18.46 23.31
C VAL A 163 6.83 18.01 21.92
N ILE A 164 5.53 17.89 21.70
CA ILE A 164 5.00 17.39 20.42
C ILE A 164 4.98 18.54 19.42
N GLY A 165 5.76 18.45 18.34
CA GLY A 165 5.78 19.43 17.27
C GLY A 165 4.60 19.25 16.34
N LYS A 166 4.65 18.24 15.48
CA LYS A 166 3.60 17.93 14.49
C LYS A 166 3.00 16.56 14.77
N ARG A 167 1.72 16.39 14.41
CA ARG A 167 0.97 15.13 14.56
C ARG A 167 0.44 14.68 13.21
N HIS A 168 0.84 13.49 12.80
CA HIS A 168 0.39 12.86 11.56
C HIS A 168 -0.45 11.63 11.86
N ARG A 169 -1.53 11.45 11.11
CA ARG A 169 -2.39 10.26 11.23
C ARG A 169 -1.78 9.11 10.44
N GLY A 170 -1.61 7.97 11.10
CA GLY A 170 -1.22 6.72 10.47
C GLY A 170 -2.45 5.95 9.93
N PRO A 171 -2.22 4.85 9.23
CA PRO A 171 -3.28 4.09 8.55
C PRO A 171 -4.15 3.28 9.53
N GLY A 172 -3.73 3.09 10.78
CA GLY A 172 -4.36 2.16 11.73
C GLY A 172 -4.07 0.71 11.36
N GLY A 173 -4.97 -0.21 11.71
CA GLY A 173 -4.85 -1.62 11.35
C GLY A 173 -3.78 -2.38 12.15
N TYR A 174 -3.35 -3.53 11.64
CA TYR A 174 -2.31 -4.36 12.25
C TYR A 174 -1.03 -4.36 11.41
N PRO A 175 0.14 -4.62 12.02
CA PRO A 175 1.39 -4.72 11.27
C PRO A 175 1.31 -5.80 10.20
N VAL A 176 1.69 -5.48 8.96
CA VAL A 176 1.69 -6.43 7.83
C VAL A 176 2.49 -7.69 8.18
N ALA A 177 1.99 -8.86 7.74
CA ALA A 177 2.53 -10.19 8.06
C ALA A 177 2.66 -10.47 9.57
N SER A 178 1.68 -10.01 10.34
CA SER A 178 1.49 -10.40 11.75
C SER A 178 0.40 -11.45 11.95
N LEU A 179 -0.42 -11.68 10.92
CA LEU A 179 -1.43 -12.72 10.80
C LEU A 179 -1.07 -13.68 9.67
N ASP A 180 -1.88 -14.74 9.54
CA ASP A 180 -1.73 -15.80 8.56
C ASP A 180 -1.75 -15.29 7.11
N PRO A 181 -1.14 -16.03 6.18
CA PRO A 181 -1.13 -15.65 4.77
C PRO A 181 -2.51 -15.79 4.13
N VAL A 182 -2.72 -15.01 3.07
CA VAL A 182 -3.90 -15.06 2.22
C VAL A 182 -3.47 -15.02 0.76
N LEU A 183 -4.25 -15.64 -0.13
CA LEU A 183 -4.05 -15.59 -1.57
C LEU A 183 -5.08 -14.66 -2.21
N SER A 184 -4.66 -13.46 -2.59
CA SER A 184 -5.52 -12.42 -3.15
C SER A 184 -5.59 -12.48 -4.66
N LEU A 185 -6.79 -12.70 -5.18
CA LEU A 185 -7.08 -12.68 -6.61
C LEU A 185 -7.02 -11.22 -7.07
N ILE A 186 -5.89 -10.85 -7.66
CA ILE A 186 -5.60 -9.51 -8.15
C ILE A 186 -5.93 -9.41 -9.64
N SER A 187 -6.46 -8.26 -10.04
CA SER A 187 -6.83 -7.93 -11.41
C SER A 187 -6.51 -6.46 -11.69
N GLY A 188 -6.70 -6.04 -12.95
CA GLY A 188 -6.50 -4.66 -13.39
C GLY A 188 -7.56 -3.65 -12.93
N GLY A 189 -8.65 -4.10 -12.30
CA GLY A 189 -9.76 -3.22 -11.92
C GLY A 189 -9.53 -2.44 -10.62
N PHE A 190 -10.52 -1.63 -10.23
CA PHE A 190 -10.45 -0.84 -8.99
C PHE A 190 -10.57 -1.69 -7.71
N ASP A 191 -11.33 -2.78 -7.78
CA ASP A 191 -11.82 -3.47 -6.57
C ASP A 191 -10.75 -4.37 -5.93
N SER A 192 -10.08 -5.21 -6.74
CA SER A 192 -9.11 -6.18 -6.23
C SER A 192 -7.83 -5.57 -5.62
N PRO A 193 -7.30 -4.43 -6.11
CA PRO A 193 -6.20 -3.73 -5.44
C PRO A 193 -6.62 -3.17 -4.07
N VAL A 194 -7.83 -2.61 -3.98
CA VAL A 194 -8.38 -2.12 -2.71
C VAL A 194 -8.59 -3.27 -1.72
N ALA A 195 -9.16 -4.41 -2.17
CA ALA A 195 -9.31 -5.60 -1.33
C ALA A 195 -7.95 -6.13 -0.83
N SER A 196 -6.94 -6.15 -1.71
CA SER A 196 -5.57 -6.53 -1.35
C SER A 196 -4.97 -5.57 -0.30
N TYR A 197 -5.14 -4.25 -0.48
CA TYR A 197 -4.71 -3.27 0.51
C TYR A 197 -5.41 -3.46 1.86
N LEU A 198 -6.72 -3.68 1.88
CA LEU A 198 -7.49 -3.85 3.13
C LEU A 198 -7.03 -5.08 3.93
N THR A 199 -6.68 -6.17 3.24
CA THR A 199 -6.13 -7.37 3.91
C THR A 199 -4.71 -7.15 4.44
N MET A 200 -3.84 -6.47 3.67
CA MET A 200 -2.52 -6.04 4.14
C MET A 200 -2.65 -5.14 5.38
N LYS A 201 -3.58 -4.18 5.36
CA LYS A 201 -3.90 -3.30 6.48
C LYS A 201 -4.40 -4.05 7.71
N ARG A 202 -5.06 -5.20 7.53
CA ARG A 202 -5.46 -6.08 8.61
C ARG A 202 -4.32 -6.98 9.13
N GLY A 203 -3.11 -6.85 8.58
CA GLY A 203 -1.91 -7.54 9.05
C GLY A 203 -1.70 -8.92 8.43
N MET A 204 -2.53 -9.31 7.47
CA MET A 204 -2.38 -10.57 6.73
C MET A 204 -1.16 -10.50 5.81
N ARG A 205 -0.52 -11.64 5.55
CA ARG A 205 0.54 -11.74 4.53
C ARG A 205 -0.13 -12.02 3.18
N THR A 206 -0.34 -10.98 2.39
CA THR A 206 -1.06 -11.07 1.12
C THR A 206 -0.15 -11.50 -0.02
N HIS A 207 -0.34 -12.72 -0.51
CA HIS A 207 0.18 -13.20 -1.79
C HIS A 207 -0.78 -12.78 -2.91
N PHE A 208 -0.29 -12.61 -4.13
CA PHE A 208 -1.07 -12.17 -5.29
C PHE A 208 -1.25 -13.32 -6.27
N LEU A 209 -2.49 -13.56 -6.70
CA LEU A 209 -2.86 -14.52 -7.74
C LEU A 209 -3.52 -13.78 -8.89
N PHE A 210 -2.92 -13.83 -10.06
CA PHE A 210 -3.39 -13.23 -11.29
C PHE A 210 -3.77 -14.31 -12.29
N PHE A 211 -4.94 -14.16 -12.90
CA PHE A 211 -5.40 -15.00 -14.01
C PHE A 211 -5.21 -14.22 -15.31
N ASN A 212 -4.29 -14.69 -16.16
CA ASN A 212 -3.99 -14.03 -17.42
C ASN A 212 -5.04 -14.36 -18.47
N LEU A 213 -5.89 -13.37 -18.76
CA LEU A 213 -6.93 -13.45 -19.79
C LEU A 213 -6.58 -12.64 -21.04
N GLY A 214 -5.52 -11.83 -20.97
CA GLY A 214 -5.28 -10.71 -21.89
C GLY A 214 -3.86 -10.69 -22.46
N GLY A 215 -3.10 -11.77 -22.29
CA GLY A 215 -1.72 -11.87 -22.74
C GLY A 215 -0.76 -11.00 -21.94
N ARG A 216 0.33 -10.59 -22.59
CA ARG A 216 1.48 -9.98 -21.92
C ARG A 216 1.17 -8.62 -21.30
N ASP A 217 0.46 -7.76 -22.03
CA ASP A 217 0.17 -6.38 -21.60
C ASP A 217 -0.69 -6.37 -20.34
N HIS A 218 -1.68 -7.27 -20.27
CA HIS A 218 -2.50 -7.45 -19.08
C HIS A 218 -1.68 -7.94 -17.88
N GLU A 219 -0.76 -8.89 -18.10
CA GLU A 219 0.11 -9.39 -17.05
C GLU A 219 1.04 -8.31 -16.50
N ILE A 220 1.64 -7.49 -17.36
CA ILE A 220 2.53 -6.40 -16.97
C ILE A 220 1.77 -5.37 -16.14
N GLY A 221 0.61 -4.91 -16.62
CA GLY A 221 -0.21 -3.96 -15.88
C GLY A 221 -0.62 -4.46 -14.48
N VAL A 222 -0.99 -5.73 -14.34
CA VAL A 222 -1.36 -6.27 -13.02
C VAL A 222 -0.14 -6.49 -12.12
N LYS A 223 1.01 -6.86 -12.69
CA LYS A 223 2.30 -6.91 -11.96
C LYS A 223 2.66 -5.54 -11.40
N GLU A 224 2.46 -4.46 -12.15
CA GLU A 224 2.69 -3.09 -11.68
C GLU A 224 1.85 -2.74 -10.47
N ILE A 225 0.54 -3.00 -10.53
CA ILE A 225 -0.38 -2.72 -9.42
C ILE A 225 0.04 -3.50 -8.17
N ALA A 226 0.32 -4.80 -8.31
CA ALA A 226 0.75 -5.64 -7.21
C ALA A 226 2.09 -5.16 -6.61
N LEU A 227 3.05 -4.82 -7.47
CA LEU A 227 4.36 -4.32 -7.08
C LEU A 227 4.25 -2.96 -6.37
N PHE A 228 3.42 -2.04 -6.87
CA PHE A 228 3.16 -0.75 -6.24
C PHE A 228 2.57 -0.92 -4.84
N LEU A 229 1.53 -1.74 -4.70
CA LEU A 229 0.92 -2.02 -3.39
C LEU A 229 1.95 -2.62 -2.43
N TRP A 230 2.77 -3.55 -2.91
CA TRP A 230 3.80 -4.18 -2.10
C TRP A 230 4.93 -3.22 -1.69
N GLN A 231 5.41 -2.37 -2.60
CA GLN A 231 6.44 -1.38 -2.29
C GLN A 231 5.92 -0.33 -1.30
N LYS A 232 4.70 0.17 -1.51
CA LYS A 232 4.13 1.27 -0.72
C LYS A 232 3.62 0.78 0.65
N TYR A 233 2.92 -0.34 0.70
CA TYR A 233 2.23 -0.83 1.91
C TYR A 233 2.76 -2.16 2.44
N GLY A 234 3.51 -2.91 1.64
CA GLY A 234 3.94 -4.28 1.94
C GLY A 234 5.16 -4.38 2.86
N CYS A 235 5.85 -3.28 3.17
CA CYS A 235 6.96 -3.25 4.13
C CYS A 235 8.04 -4.32 3.86
N ASN A 236 8.41 -4.51 2.59
CA ASN A 236 9.39 -5.49 2.11
C ASN A 236 9.12 -6.95 2.56
N GLN A 237 7.86 -7.33 2.79
CA GLN A 237 7.51 -8.71 3.12
C GLN A 237 7.76 -9.65 1.94
N ARG A 238 8.22 -10.87 2.22
CA ARG A 238 8.39 -11.91 1.20
C ARG A 238 7.02 -12.48 0.85
N VAL A 239 6.49 -12.10 -0.31
CA VAL A 239 5.23 -12.61 -0.86
C VAL A 239 5.43 -13.05 -2.31
N LEU A 240 4.50 -13.87 -2.79
CA LEU A 240 4.50 -14.40 -4.15
C LEU A 240 3.53 -13.60 -5.00
N PHE A 241 3.88 -13.47 -6.28
CA PHE A 241 2.99 -13.15 -7.37
C PHE A 241 2.88 -14.41 -8.24
N ILE A 242 1.67 -14.92 -8.41
CA ILE A 242 1.37 -16.15 -9.13
C ILE A 242 0.58 -15.77 -10.37
N SER A 243 1.12 -16.06 -11.54
CA SER A 243 0.48 -15.80 -12.84
C SER A 243 -0.01 -17.13 -13.41
N VAL A 244 -1.31 -17.25 -13.67
CA VAL A 244 -1.92 -18.46 -14.24
C VAL A 244 -2.37 -18.15 -15.67
N PRO A 245 -1.88 -18.89 -16.70
CA PRO A 245 -2.39 -18.74 -18.05
C PRO A 245 -3.83 -19.20 -18.11
N PHE A 246 -4.73 -18.36 -18.61
CA PHE A 246 -6.17 -18.61 -18.58
C PHE A 246 -6.84 -18.42 -19.95
N GLU A 247 -6.05 -18.16 -20.99
CA GLU A 247 -6.51 -17.97 -22.36
C GLU A 247 -7.23 -19.23 -22.89
N GLU A 248 -6.66 -20.42 -22.69
CA GLU A 248 -7.28 -21.70 -23.09
C GLU A 248 -8.59 -21.94 -22.33
N VAL A 249 -8.65 -21.58 -21.05
CA VAL A 249 -9.86 -21.73 -20.23
C VAL A 249 -10.97 -20.84 -20.79
N VAL A 250 -10.67 -19.58 -21.12
CA VAL A 250 -11.63 -18.66 -21.72
C VAL A 250 -12.09 -19.16 -23.09
N ALA A 251 -11.18 -19.62 -23.94
CA ALA A 251 -11.51 -20.15 -25.26
C ALA A 251 -12.48 -21.34 -25.17
N GLU A 252 -12.25 -22.25 -24.24
CA GLU A 252 -13.16 -23.39 -24.03
C GLU A 252 -14.53 -22.94 -23.49
N LEU A 253 -14.56 -21.98 -22.56
CA LEU A 253 -15.81 -21.43 -22.05
C LEU A 253 -16.64 -20.81 -23.19
N LEU A 254 -16.02 -20.00 -24.05
CA LEU A 254 -16.68 -19.40 -25.22
C LEU A 254 -17.20 -20.46 -26.21
N ALA A 255 -16.51 -21.60 -26.33
CA ALA A 255 -16.89 -22.66 -27.27
C ALA A 255 -18.01 -23.58 -26.73
N ARG A 256 -18.09 -23.80 -25.42
CA ARG A 256 -18.92 -24.86 -24.81
C ARG A 256 -20.01 -24.40 -23.86
N ILE A 257 -19.94 -23.17 -23.37
CA ILE A 257 -20.81 -22.67 -22.30
C ILE A 257 -21.72 -21.58 -22.83
N GLU A 258 -23.01 -21.66 -22.51
CA GLU A 258 -23.98 -20.60 -22.82
C GLU A 258 -23.60 -19.28 -22.15
N ASP A 259 -23.66 -18.20 -22.92
CA ASP A 259 -23.30 -16.83 -22.52
C ASP A 259 -23.83 -16.41 -21.15
N SER A 260 -25.09 -16.73 -20.85
CA SER A 260 -25.75 -16.29 -19.62
C SER A 260 -25.15 -16.88 -18.33
N GLN A 261 -24.47 -18.03 -18.39
CA GLN A 261 -23.84 -18.68 -17.22
C GLN A 261 -22.32 -18.51 -17.19
N MET A 262 -21.73 -18.03 -18.29
CA MET A 262 -20.29 -17.95 -18.50
C MET A 262 -19.56 -17.21 -17.37
N GLY A 263 -20.05 -16.04 -16.93
CA GLY A 263 -19.42 -15.29 -15.84
C GLY A 263 -19.40 -16.02 -14.49
N VAL A 264 -20.42 -16.84 -14.19
CA VAL A 264 -20.48 -17.64 -12.96
C VAL A 264 -19.54 -18.84 -13.05
N ILE A 265 -19.51 -19.52 -14.20
CA ILE A 265 -18.64 -20.67 -14.43
C ILE A 265 -17.16 -20.25 -14.47
N LEU A 266 -16.82 -19.15 -15.14
CA LEU A 266 -15.47 -18.60 -15.17
C LEU A 266 -14.93 -18.36 -13.75
N LYS A 267 -15.70 -17.68 -12.90
CA LYS A 267 -15.33 -17.43 -11.50
C LYS A 267 -15.20 -18.71 -10.69
N ARG A 268 -16.02 -19.72 -10.97
CA ARG A 268 -15.89 -21.05 -10.37
C ARG A 268 -14.59 -21.73 -10.80
N MET A 269 -14.19 -21.65 -12.07
CA MET A 269 -12.90 -22.18 -12.54
C MET A 269 -11.72 -21.45 -11.91
N MET A 270 -11.79 -20.12 -11.80
CA MET A 270 -10.78 -19.31 -11.08
C MET A 270 -10.66 -19.76 -9.63
N LEU A 271 -11.78 -19.92 -8.90
CA LEU A 271 -11.73 -20.38 -7.51
C LEU A 271 -11.21 -21.81 -7.37
N ARG A 272 -11.52 -22.73 -8.28
CA ARG A 272 -10.95 -24.10 -8.26
C ARG A 272 -9.43 -24.08 -8.39
N VAL A 273 -8.89 -23.24 -9.28
CA VAL A 273 -7.45 -23.10 -9.45
C VAL A 273 -6.82 -22.42 -8.23
N ALA A 274 -7.43 -21.34 -7.75
CA ALA A 274 -6.97 -20.64 -6.56
C ALA A 274 -6.96 -21.56 -5.33
N ASP A 275 -7.96 -22.43 -5.18
CA ASP A 275 -8.07 -23.40 -4.11
C ASP A 275 -6.91 -24.40 -4.13
N ARG A 276 -6.60 -25.00 -5.29
CA ARG A 276 -5.46 -25.92 -5.45
C ARG A 276 -4.12 -25.23 -5.17
N LEU A 277 -3.90 -24.05 -5.73
CA LEU A 277 -2.67 -23.30 -5.50
C LEU A 277 -2.51 -22.88 -4.03
N ALA A 278 -3.60 -22.50 -3.36
CA ALA A 278 -3.60 -22.20 -1.94
C ALA A 278 -3.36 -23.45 -1.09
N GLN A 279 -3.76 -24.65 -1.55
CA GLN A 279 -3.41 -25.92 -0.91
C GLN A 279 -1.93 -26.18 -0.89
N ASP A 280 -1.29 -26.05 -2.05
CA ASP A 280 0.15 -26.28 -2.20
C ASP A 280 0.99 -25.29 -1.38
N LEU A 281 0.43 -24.11 -1.10
CA LEU A 281 1.06 -23.05 -0.31
C LEU A 281 0.67 -23.05 1.18
N GLU A 282 -0.17 -24.00 1.62
CA GLU A 282 -0.71 -24.05 2.99
C GLU A 282 -1.40 -22.73 3.40
N ILE A 283 -2.21 -22.18 2.49
CA ILE A 283 -3.00 -20.96 2.68
C ILE A 283 -4.47 -21.34 2.85
N ASP A 284 -5.06 -20.93 3.99
CA ASP A 284 -6.43 -21.26 4.38
C ASP A 284 -7.50 -20.32 3.79
N ALA A 285 -7.09 -19.18 3.22
CA ALA A 285 -8.00 -18.13 2.80
C ALA A 285 -7.65 -17.50 1.44
N LEU A 286 -8.69 -17.32 0.62
CA LEU A 286 -8.68 -16.60 -0.64
C LEU A 286 -9.26 -15.20 -0.44
N VAL A 287 -8.81 -14.22 -1.20
CA VAL A 287 -9.34 -12.84 -1.15
C VAL A 287 -9.82 -12.44 -2.52
N THR A 288 -11.03 -11.88 -2.60
CA THR A 288 -11.57 -11.30 -3.85
C THR A 288 -12.04 -9.87 -3.62
N GLY A 289 -12.02 -9.07 -4.70
CA GLY A 289 -12.60 -7.73 -4.72
C GLY A 289 -14.11 -7.68 -4.95
N GLU A 290 -14.83 -8.79 -4.77
CA GLU A 290 -16.26 -8.82 -5.11
C GLU A 290 -17.13 -8.01 -4.13
N CYS A 291 -18.10 -7.30 -4.67
CA CYS A 291 -19.12 -6.52 -3.99
C CYS A 291 -20.53 -6.90 -4.44
N VAL A 292 -21.46 -7.02 -3.49
CA VAL A 292 -22.85 -7.37 -3.80
C VAL A 292 -23.49 -6.30 -4.68
N ALA A 293 -24.19 -6.75 -5.72
CA ALA A 293 -25.00 -5.90 -6.61
C ALA A 293 -24.21 -4.87 -7.45
N GLN A 294 -22.87 -4.97 -7.52
CA GLN A 294 -22.08 -4.13 -8.41
C GLN A 294 -22.21 -4.53 -9.89
N VAL A 295 -22.24 -5.84 -10.17
CA VAL A 295 -22.46 -6.42 -11.51
C VAL A 295 -23.39 -7.63 -11.42
N SER A 296 -24.03 -8.01 -12.53
CA SER A 296 -24.99 -9.13 -12.57
C SER A 296 -24.43 -10.46 -12.07
N SER A 297 -23.12 -10.68 -12.21
CA SER A 297 -22.45 -11.89 -11.70
C SER A 297 -22.24 -11.90 -10.18
N GLN A 298 -22.47 -10.78 -9.48
CA GLN A 298 -22.20 -10.59 -8.05
C GLN A 298 -23.50 -10.39 -7.23
N THR A 299 -24.53 -11.18 -7.53
CA THR A 299 -25.68 -11.30 -6.62
C THR A 299 -25.37 -12.29 -5.50
N LEU A 300 -26.06 -12.18 -4.35
CA LEU A 300 -25.89 -13.12 -3.24
C LEU A 300 -26.06 -14.59 -3.69
N ARG A 301 -27.00 -14.85 -4.60
CA ARG A 301 -27.23 -16.20 -5.13
C ARG A 301 -26.05 -16.68 -5.98
N ASN A 302 -25.51 -15.82 -6.83
CA ASN A 302 -24.38 -16.16 -7.69
C ASN A 302 -23.11 -16.37 -6.87
N LEU A 303 -22.82 -15.49 -5.91
CA LEU A 303 -21.68 -15.63 -5.01
C LEU A 303 -21.76 -16.92 -4.20
N ALA A 304 -22.94 -17.25 -3.66
CA ALA A 304 -23.14 -18.52 -2.94
C ALA A 304 -22.99 -19.76 -3.83
N VAL A 305 -23.29 -19.65 -5.13
CA VAL A 305 -23.01 -20.72 -6.10
C VAL A 305 -21.52 -20.78 -6.43
N ILE A 306 -20.85 -19.64 -6.56
CA ILE A 306 -19.41 -19.56 -6.86
C ILE A 306 -18.60 -20.19 -5.73
N ASP A 307 -18.91 -19.89 -4.48
CA ASP A 307 -18.18 -20.37 -3.29
C ASP A 307 -18.20 -21.89 -3.11
N GLN A 308 -19.19 -22.60 -3.66
CA GLN A 308 -19.32 -24.06 -3.50
C GLN A 308 -18.24 -24.89 -4.20
N VAL A 309 -17.28 -24.26 -4.89
CA VAL A 309 -16.16 -24.96 -5.56
C VAL A 309 -14.86 -24.92 -4.78
N THR A 310 -14.84 -24.27 -3.62
CA THR A 310 -13.67 -24.16 -2.75
C THR A 310 -14.05 -24.53 -1.32
N GLU A 311 -13.10 -25.14 -0.60
CA GLU A 311 -13.24 -25.43 0.83
C GLU A 311 -12.60 -24.35 1.72
N ARG A 312 -11.86 -23.41 1.11
CA ARG A 312 -11.15 -22.33 1.78
C ARG A 312 -12.07 -21.15 2.09
N LEU A 313 -11.67 -20.35 3.09
CA LEU A 313 -12.38 -19.14 3.43
C LEU A 313 -12.21 -18.09 2.32
N VAL A 314 -13.31 -17.69 1.67
CA VAL A 314 -13.30 -16.58 0.70
C VAL A 314 -13.61 -15.26 1.40
N ILE A 315 -12.58 -14.46 1.62
CA ILE A 315 -12.67 -13.13 2.24
C ILE A 315 -13.00 -12.10 1.16
N ARG A 316 -14.05 -11.29 1.40
CA ARG A 316 -14.51 -10.23 0.49
C ARG A 316 -14.55 -8.90 1.22
N PRO A 317 -13.42 -8.17 1.30
CA PRO A 317 -13.34 -6.94 2.09
C PRO A 317 -14.34 -5.85 1.66
N LEU A 318 -14.81 -5.90 0.40
CA LEU A 318 -15.68 -4.90 -0.22
C LEU A 318 -17.14 -5.35 -0.35
N ILE A 319 -17.52 -6.47 0.27
CA ILE A 319 -18.78 -7.17 -0.02
C ILE A 319 -20.04 -6.29 0.13
N THR A 320 -20.00 -5.31 1.04
CA THR A 320 -21.10 -4.37 1.31
C THR A 320 -20.71 -2.91 1.05
N THR A 321 -19.65 -2.65 0.29
CA THR A 321 -19.11 -1.32 0.05
C THR A 321 -19.61 -0.76 -1.27
N ASP A 322 -20.08 0.48 -1.32
CA ASP A 322 -20.50 1.08 -2.59
C ASP A 322 -19.32 1.41 -3.52
N LYS A 323 -19.62 1.56 -4.82
CA LYS A 323 -18.60 1.80 -5.85
C LYS A 323 -17.85 3.11 -5.64
N GLU A 324 -18.53 4.16 -5.19
CA GLU A 324 -17.87 5.46 -4.98
C GLU A 324 -16.87 5.39 -3.83
N GLU A 325 -17.18 4.66 -2.76
CA GLU A 325 -16.25 4.43 -1.66
C GLU A 325 -15.05 3.58 -2.11
N ILE A 326 -15.25 2.59 -2.98
CA ILE A 326 -14.15 1.82 -3.58
C ILE A 326 -13.24 2.73 -4.41
N VAL A 327 -13.81 3.60 -5.26
CA VAL A 327 -13.03 4.56 -6.06
C VAL A 327 -12.28 5.55 -5.16
N ARG A 328 -12.94 6.10 -4.12
CA ARG A 328 -12.27 6.97 -3.13
C ARG A 328 -11.13 6.26 -2.42
N MET A 329 -11.30 4.98 -2.06
CA MET A 329 -10.23 4.18 -1.45
C MET A 329 -9.10 3.94 -2.45
N ALA A 330 -9.41 3.61 -3.70
CA ALA A 330 -8.42 3.42 -4.77
C ALA A 330 -7.60 4.71 -4.99
N ALA A 331 -8.25 5.87 -5.02
CA ALA A 331 -7.59 7.17 -5.11
C ALA A 331 -6.69 7.42 -3.89
N ALA A 332 -7.21 7.19 -2.68
CA ALA A 332 -6.47 7.40 -1.43
C ALA A 332 -5.24 6.50 -1.29
N ILE A 333 -5.27 5.28 -1.87
CA ILE A 333 -4.11 4.38 -1.85
C ILE A 333 -3.19 4.56 -3.07
N GLY A 334 -3.66 5.27 -4.09
CA GLY A 334 -2.96 5.58 -5.33
C GLY A 334 -3.15 4.57 -6.45
N THR A 335 -4.11 3.64 -6.37
CA THR A 335 -4.33 2.61 -7.41
C THR A 335 -5.38 3.01 -8.46
N GLU A 336 -6.09 4.12 -8.29
CA GLU A 336 -7.14 4.58 -9.20
C GLU A 336 -6.63 4.73 -10.65
N GLN A 337 -5.48 5.39 -10.82
CA GLN A 337 -4.92 5.69 -12.13
C GLN A 337 -4.48 4.44 -12.89
N PHE A 338 -4.06 3.39 -12.17
CA PHE A 338 -3.72 2.12 -12.79
C PHE A 338 -4.97 1.46 -13.37
N ALA A 339 -6.03 1.39 -12.58
CA ALA A 339 -7.28 0.77 -12.97
C ALA A 339 -7.97 1.53 -14.11
N ALA A 340 -7.88 2.86 -14.12
CA ALA A 340 -8.42 3.70 -15.18
C ALA A 340 -7.76 3.46 -16.55
N ASN A 341 -6.50 3.04 -16.58
CA ASN A 341 -5.73 2.80 -17.81
C ASN A 341 -5.76 1.33 -18.27
N MET A 342 -6.42 0.43 -17.53
CA MET A 342 -6.42 -1.01 -17.84
C MET A 342 -7.74 -1.45 -18.50
N PRO A 343 -7.68 -2.26 -19.58
CA PRO A 343 -8.89 -2.82 -20.18
C PRO A 343 -9.62 -3.77 -19.22
N GLU A 344 -10.96 -3.73 -19.22
CA GLU A 344 -11.78 -4.66 -18.43
C GLU A 344 -11.96 -6.02 -19.13
N TYR A 345 -10.98 -6.92 -19.01
CA TYR A 345 -11.01 -8.23 -19.69
C TYR A 345 -12.18 -9.14 -19.26
N CYS A 346 -12.52 -9.18 -17.96
CA CYS A 346 -13.63 -10.00 -17.47
C CYS A 346 -15.02 -9.54 -17.94
N GLY A 347 -15.17 -8.26 -18.30
CA GLY A 347 -16.44 -7.69 -18.76
C GLY A 347 -16.81 -8.10 -20.18
N VAL A 348 -15.81 -8.34 -21.03
CA VAL A 348 -15.97 -8.69 -22.45
C VAL A 348 -16.70 -10.04 -22.64
N ILE A 349 -16.61 -10.92 -21.64
CA ILE A 349 -17.04 -12.31 -21.70
C ILE A 349 -18.47 -12.52 -21.18
N SER A 350 -19.21 -11.44 -20.90
CA SER A 350 -20.48 -11.50 -20.15
C SER A 350 -21.65 -10.94 -20.97
N VAL A 351 -22.09 -11.68 -21.99
CA VAL A 351 -23.30 -11.35 -22.77
C VAL A 351 -24.55 -11.84 -22.03
N ASN A 352 -25.47 -10.92 -21.68
CA ASN A 352 -26.72 -11.21 -20.94
C ASN A 352 -26.55 -12.10 -19.69
N PRO A 353 -25.70 -11.70 -18.72
CA PRO A 353 -25.38 -12.52 -17.55
C PRO A 353 -26.60 -12.79 -16.68
N THR A 354 -26.69 -14.02 -16.18
CA THR A 354 -27.72 -14.40 -15.21
C THR A 354 -27.50 -13.68 -13.89
N THR A 355 -28.56 -13.09 -13.34
CA THR A 355 -28.57 -12.52 -11.99
C THR A 355 -28.89 -13.56 -10.92
N ARG A 356 -29.35 -14.75 -11.32
CA ARG A 356 -29.82 -15.79 -10.39
C ARG A 356 -29.52 -17.19 -10.91
N ALA A 357 -28.25 -17.58 -10.83
CA ALA A 357 -27.78 -18.90 -11.21
C ALA A 357 -28.46 -20.00 -10.39
N ARG A 358 -28.83 -21.08 -11.10
CA ARG A 358 -29.33 -22.32 -10.49
C ARG A 358 -28.18 -23.31 -10.46
N LEU A 359 -27.77 -23.75 -9.26
CA LEU A 359 -26.65 -24.65 -9.07
C LEU A 359 -26.68 -25.87 -10.00
N GLY A 360 -27.83 -26.56 -10.09
CA GLY A 360 -27.96 -27.72 -10.97
C GLY A 360 -27.72 -27.42 -12.45
N ARG A 361 -28.09 -26.23 -12.95
CA ARG A 361 -27.80 -25.80 -14.32
C ARG A 361 -26.30 -25.52 -14.49
N VAL A 362 -25.71 -24.79 -13.54
CA VAL A 362 -24.26 -24.50 -13.54
C VAL A 362 -23.46 -25.79 -13.56
N GLN A 363 -23.75 -26.74 -12.66
CA GLN A 363 -23.09 -28.05 -12.60
C GLN A 363 -23.31 -28.89 -13.86
N ALA A 364 -24.50 -28.85 -14.47
CA ALA A 364 -24.76 -29.54 -15.72
C ALA A 364 -23.91 -28.98 -16.87
N MET A 365 -23.76 -27.65 -16.93
CA MET A 365 -22.94 -26.99 -17.94
C MET A 365 -21.44 -27.18 -17.71
N GLU A 366 -20.99 -27.22 -16.46
CA GLU A 366 -19.59 -27.55 -16.14
C GLU A 366 -19.17 -28.94 -16.66
N LYS A 367 -20.10 -29.88 -16.85
CA LYS A 367 -19.79 -31.19 -17.46
C LYS A 367 -19.39 -31.10 -18.93
N ASN A 368 -19.72 -30.00 -19.61
CA ASN A 368 -19.33 -29.75 -20.99
C ASN A 368 -17.93 -29.12 -21.09
N PHE A 369 -17.34 -28.70 -19.96
CA PHE A 369 -16.01 -28.12 -19.90
C PHE A 369 -14.98 -29.24 -19.66
N ASP A 370 -13.91 -29.27 -20.47
CA ASP A 370 -12.81 -30.21 -20.27
C ASP A 370 -11.92 -29.78 -19.09
N MET A 371 -12.01 -30.50 -17.97
CA MET A 371 -11.23 -30.22 -16.77
C MET A 371 -9.71 -30.39 -16.96
N ALA A 372 -9.26 -31.15 -17.98
CA ALA A 372 -7.85 -31.26 -18.30
C ALA A 372 -7.24 -29.91 -18.72
N ILE A 373 -8.04 -28.97 -19.24
CA ILE A 373 -7.61 -27.60 -19.53
C ILE A 373 -7.27 -26.86 -18.23
N LEU A 374 -8.07 -27.07 -17.18
CA LEU A 374 -7.82 -26.48 -15.87
C LEU A 374 -6.55 -27.05 -15.23
N ASP A 375 -6.32 -28.36 -15.39
CA ASP A 375 -5.08 -29.00 -14.94
C ASP A 375 -3.85 -28.43 -15.63
N ARG A 376 -3.92 -28.18 -16.95
CA ARG A 376 -2.85 -27.51 -17.69
C ARG A 376 -2.63 -26.07 -17.21
N ALA A 377 -3.70 -25.32 -16.92
CA ALA A 377 -3.59 -23.97 -16.39
C ALA A 377 -2.88 -23.95 -15.01
N VAL A 378 -3.20 -24.90 -14.13
CA VAL A 378 -2.51 -25.07 -12.83
C VAL A 378 -1.04 -25.43 -13.05
N ALA A 379 -0.74 -26.39 -13.93
CA ALA A 379 0.62 -26.81 -14.23
C ALA A 379 1.46 -25.69 -14.89
N GLY A 380 0.82 -24.82 -15.66
CA GLY A 380 1.45 -23.64 -16.28
C GLY A 380 1.55 -22.42 -15.36
N ALA A 381 1.09 -22.50 -14.11
CA ALA A 381 1.15 -21.38 -13.17
C ALA A 381 2.61 -21.03 -12.83
N ARG A 382 2.98 -19.77 -13.03
CA ARG A 382 4.31 -19.25 -12.70
C ARG A 382 4.28 -18.55 -11.36
N GLN A 383 5.09 -19.03 -10.41
CA GLN A 383 5.24 -18.40 -9.10
C GLN A 383 6.54 -17.61 -9.03
N THR A 384 6.44 -16.30 -8.82
CA THR A 384 7.59 -15.41 -8.70
C THR A 384 7.54 -14.68 -7.37
N ARG A 385 8.68 -14.53 -6.69
CA ARG A 385 8.77 -13.66 -5.52
C ARG A 385 8.61 -12.21 -5.97
N ILE A 386 7.71 -11.44 -5.34
CA ILE A 386 7.29 -10.14 -5.87
C ILE A 386 8.43 -9.13 -6.12
N ASP A 387 9.46 -9.17 -5.27
CA ASP A 387 10.65 -8.32 -5.37
C ASP A 387 11.62 -8.74 -6.49
N ARG A 388 11.37 -9.85 -7.18
CA ARG A 388 12.12 -10.33 -8.35
C ARG A 388 11.37 -10.15 -9.67
N LEU A 389 10.11 -9.68 -9.65
CA LEU A 389 9.30 -9.52 -10.86
C LEU A 389 10.00 -8.68 -11.93
N ALA A 390 10.62 -7.57 -11.53
CA ALA A 390 11.33 -6.69 -12.45
C ALA A 390 12.60 -7.30 -13.06
N GLN A 391 13.26 -8.20 -12.34
CA GLN A 391 14.46 -8.87 -12.84
C GLN A 391 14.11 -9.92 -13.89
N GLU A 392 13.04 -10.69 -13.68
CA GLU A 392 12.60 -11.68 -14.64
C GLU A 392 12.18 -11.07 -15.98
N GLU A 393 11.66 -9.84 -15.98
CA GLU A 393 11.21 -9.18 -17.20
C GLU A 393 12.37 -8.56 -17.99
N LEU A 394 13.42 -8.07 -17.30
CA LEU A 394 14.67 -7.64 -17.93
C LEU A 394 15.39 -8.78 -18.66
N GLU A 395 15.53 -9.93 -18.00
CA GLU A 395 16.24 -11.09 -18.52
C GLU A 395 15.59 -11.62 -19.81
N ARG A 396 14.34 -11.25 -20.08
CA ARG A 396 13.62 -11.60 -21.31
C ARG A 396 13.96 -10.73 -22.52
N GLU A 397 14.38 -9.48 -22.35
CA GLU A 397 14.46 -8.47 -23.43
C GLU A 397 15.83 -7.76 -23.57
N GLU A 398 16.89 -8.27 -22.94
CA GLU A 398 18.28 -7.74 -23.01
C GLU A 398 18.39 -6.20 -22.85
N VAL A 399 17.69 -5.61 -21.87
CA VAL A 399 17.75 -4.16 -21.62
C VAL A 399 18.96 -3.79 -20.76
N GLU A 400 19.72 -2.79 -21.21
CA GLU A 400 20.86 -2.24 -20.47
C GLU A 400 20.43 -1.39 -19.26
N VAL A 401 21.12 -1.57 -18.13
CA VAL A 401 20.95 -0.77 -16.91
C VAL A 401 22.22 0.03 -16.65
N LEU A 402 22.11 1.36 -16.58
CA LEU A 402 23.22 2.29 -16.43
C LEU A 402 23.05 3.16 -15.18
N SER A 403 24.14 3.43 -14.48
CA SER A 403 24.17 4.29 -13.28
C SER A 403 24.35 5.78 -13.59
N VAL A 404 24.56 6.14 -14.86
CA VAL A 404 24.78 7.51 -15.32
C VAL A 404 23.92 7.75 -16.56
N PRO A 405 23.25 8.91 -16.69
CA PRO A 405 22.50 9.24 -17.89
C PRO A 405 23.44 9.37 -19.10
N LEU A 406 23.05 8.80 -20.23
CA LEU A 406 23.80 8.86 -21.48
C LEU A 406 23.70 10.26 -22.11
N ALA A 407 24.80 10.75 -22.66
CA ALA A 407 24.81 11.99 -23.43
C ALA A 407 23.91 11.85 -24.67
N GLY A 408 23.01 12.80 -24.89
CA GLY A 408 22.04 12.77 -26.00
C GLY A 408 20.81 11.88 -25.75
N SER A 409 20.71 11.23 -24.59
CA SER A 409 19.49 10.52 -24.19
C SER A 409 18.49 11.45 -23.51
N THR A 410 17.21 11.03 -23.49
CA THR A 410 16.17 11.66 -22.68
C THR A 410 15.79 10.72 -21.54
N VAL A 411 15.82 11.21 -20.31
CA VAL A 411 15.37 10.44 -19.14
C VAL A 411 13.86 10.59 -19.01
N ILE A 412 13.14 9.47 -18.88
CA ILE A 412 11.72 9.47 -18.56
C ILE A 412 11.59 9.14 -17.07
N ASP A 413 11.22 10.13 -16.27
CA ASP A 413 10.84 9.94 -14.87
C ASP A 413 9.44 9.32 -14.82
N ILE A 414 9.40 8.03 -14.51
CA ILE A 414 8.20 7.21 -14.48
C ILE A 414 7.58 7.10 -13.09
N ARG A 415 8.11 7.80 -12.08
CA ARG A 415 7.56 7.77 -10.71
C ARG A 415 6.15 8.37 -10.65
N HIS A 416 5.42 8.01 -9.59
CA HIS A 416 4.13 8.61 -9.31
C HIS A 416 4.29 10.14 -9.06
N PRO A 417 3.33 10.99 -9.50
CA PRO A 417 3.41 12.45 -9.31
C PRO A 417 3.78 12.88 -7.89
N ASP A 418 3.14 12.31 -6.86
CA ASP A 418 3.48 12.57 -5.45
C ASP A 418 4.98 12.40 -5.13
N GLU A 419 5.64 11.38 -5.70
CA GLU A 419 7.07 11.13 -5.46
C GLU A 419 7.95 12.15 -6.19
N VAL A 420 7.53 12.58 -7.38
CA VAL A 420 8.22 13.61 -8.17
C VAL A 420 8.11 14.96 -7.49
N GLU A 421 6.95 15.29 -6.92
CA GLU A 421 6.73 16.52 -6.17
C GLU A 421 7.58 16.56 -4.88
N LEU A 422 7.63 15.44 -4.15
CA LEU A 422 8.43 15.33 -2.93
C LEU A 422 9.94 15.33 -3.21
N CYS A 423 10.37 14.72 -4.31
CA CYS A 423 11.78 14.57 -4.66
C CYS A 423 11.97 14.74 -6.18
N PRO A 424 12.02 15.99 -6.69
CA PRO A 424 12.23 16.26 -8.10
C PRO A 424 13.55 15.66 -8.60
N LEU A 425 13.54 15.10 -9.80
CA LEU A 425 14.75 14.62 -10.47
C LEU A 425 15.35 15.76 -11.29
N GLU A 426 16.57 16.15 -10.95
CA GLU A 426 17.35 17.16 -11.68
C GLU A 426 18.57 16.49 -12.30
N LEU A 427 18.66 16.53 -13.64
CA LEU A 427 19.73 15.90 -14.41
C LEU A 427 20.23 16.86 -15.49
N PRO A 428 21.49 16.69 -15.96
CA PRO A 428 22.04 17.48 -17.06
C PRO A 428 21.50 17.10 -18.44
N VAL A 429 20.56 16.14 -18.52
CA VAL A 429 19.88 15.69 -19.74
C VAL A 429 18.39 16.02 -19.68
N PRO A 430 17.68 16.10 -20.82
CA PRO A 430 16.24 16.33 -20.82
C PRO A 430 15.49 15.27 -19.99
N VAL A 431 14.55 15.73 -19.15
CA VAL A 431 13.71 14.86 -18.32
C VAL A 431 12.25 15.01 -18.72
N LEU A 432 11.64 13.93 -19.21
CA LEU A 432 10.20 13.83 -19.44
C LEU A 432 9.53 13.22 -18.20
N ARG A 433 8.38 13.77 -17.82
CA ARG A 433 7.55 13.22 -16.73
C ARG A 433 6.39 12.46 -17.34
N ILE A 434 6.53 11.14 -17.37
CA ILE A 434 5.49 10.23 -17.88
C ILE A 434 5.36 9.13 -16.83
N PRO A 435 4.41 9.25 -15.89
CA PRO A 435 4.19 8.23 -14.89
C PRO A 435 4.01 6.86 -15.54
N PHE A 436 4.50 5.81 -14.89
CA PHE A 436 4.57 4.47 -15.48
C PHE A 436 3.21 3.96 -16.00
N TYR A 437 2.09 4.32 -15.35
CA TYR A 437 0.73 3.93 -15.76
C TYR A 437 0.25 4.60 -17.06
N GLU A 438 0.88 5.71 -17.48
CA GLU A 438 0.64 6.36 -18.78
C GLU A 438 1.61 5.88 -19.87
N LEU A 439 2.66 5.15 -19.49
CA LEU A 439 3.78 4.82 -20.38
C LEU A 439 3.34 3.95 -21.56
N HIS A 440 2.39 3.04 -21.35
CA HIS A 440 1.82 2.20 -22.42
C HIS A 440 1.06 3.02 -23.47
N ASN A 441 0.37 4.09 -23.04
CA ASN A 441 -0.44 4.91 -23.93
C ASN A 441 0.38 6.01 -24.62
N ARG A 442 1.34 6.60 -23.90
CA ARG A 442 2.14 7.74 -24.39
C ARG A 442 3.47 7.32 -24.99
N GLY A 443 4.00 6.17 -24.59
CA GLY A 443 5.26 5.61 -25.08
C GLY A 443 5.30 5.43 -26.60
N PRO A 444 4.27 4.84 -27.24
CA PRO A 444 4.23 4.70 -28.70
C PRO A 444 4.22 6.02 -29.48
N ALA A 445 3.86 7.13 -28.85
CA ALA A 445 3.87 8.46 -29.46
C ALA A 445 5.20 9.22 -29.29
N LEU A 446 6.20 8.61 -28.62
CA LEU A 446 7.51 9.21 -28.45
C LEU A 446 8.27 9.26 -29.78
N ALA A 447 9.01 10.35 -30.01
CA ALA A 447 9.86 10.49 -31.18
C ALA A 447 11.02 9.49 -31.14
N ALA A 448 11.60 9.16 -32.29
CA ALA A 448 12.78 8.29 -32.35
C ALA A 448 13.95 8.89 -31.53
N GLY A 449 14.61 8.05 -30.73
CA GLY A 449 15.72 8.45 -29.88
C GLY A 449 16.03 7.42 -28.80
N THR A 450 17.07 7.71 -28.00
CA THR A 450 17.44 6.90 -26.83
C THR A 450 16.76 7.43 -25.58
N TYR A 451 15.99 6.58 -24.91
CA TYR A 451 15.30 6.92 -23.67
C TYR A 451 15.79 6.10 -22.50
N MET A 452 15.87 6.71 -21.33
CA MET A 452 16.27 6.05 -20.09
C MET A 452 15.16 6.13 -19.04
N LEU A 453 14.57 5.00 -18.64
CA LEU A 453 13.49 4.97 -17.66
C LEU A 453 14.03 5.10 -16.23
N TYR A 454 13.46 5.99 -15.42
CA TYR A 454 13.86 6.24 -14.03
C TYR A 454 12.70 6.12 -13.05
N CYS A 455 12.88 5.32 -12.00
CA CYS A 455 11.92 5.19 -10.88
C CYS A 455 12.58 5.21 -9.49
N GLY A 456 13.79 5.79 -9.37
CA GLY A 456 14.58 5.72 -8.15
C GLY A 456 15.25 4.36 -7.97
N LYS A 457 14.52 3.33 -7.51
CA LYS A 457 15.09 1.98 -7.25
C LYS A 457 15.30 1.13 -8.52
N GLY A 458 14.96 1.66 -9.69
CA GLY A 458 14.99 0.96 -10.96
C GLY A 458 14.00 -0.21 -11.11
N VAL A 459 13.22 -0.59 -10.10
CA VAL A 459 12.35 -1.78 -10.17
C VAL A 459 11.23 -1.60 -11.22
N MET A 460 10.47 -0.50 -11.17
CA MET A 460 9.46 -0.22 -12.19
C MET A 460 10.10 0.01 -13.56
N SER A 461 11.22 0.75 -13.62
CA SER A 461 11.93 1.02 -14.88
C SER A 461 12.28 -0.27 -15.60
N ARG A 462 12.78 -1.26 -14.85
CA ARG A 462 13.15 -2.58 -15.35
C ARG A 462 11.94 -3.38 -15.86
N LEU A 463 10.81 -3.30 -15.15
CA LEU A 463 9.57 -3.96 -15.55
C LEU A 463 9.05 -3.43 -16.90
N HIS A 464 9.10 -2.11 -17.12
CA HIS A 464 8.56 -1.47 -18.32
C HIS A 464 9.52 -1.43 -19.51
N ALA A 465 10.82 -1.37 -19.26
CA ALA A 465 11.79 -1.13 -20.33
C ALA A 465 11.76 -2.21 -21.42
N GLY A 466 11.72 -3.49 -21.02
CA GLY A 466 11.68 -4.60 -21.98
C GLY A 466 10.42 -4.57 -22.84
N HIS A 467 9.28 -4.24 -22.22
CA HIS A 467 8.01 -4.13 -22.94
C HIS A 467 7.98 -2.96 -23.92
N LEU A 468 8.44 -1.78 -23.49
CA LEU A 468 8.45 -0.59 -24.35
C LEU A 468 9.40 -0.76 -25.53
N GLN A 469 10.57 -1.39 -25.30
CA GLN A 469 11.52 -1.72 -26.36
C GLN A 469 10.91 -2.66 -27.41
N GLY A 470 10.27 -3.75 -26.96
CA GLY A 470 9.63 -4.73 -27.85
C GLY A 470 8.42 -4.21 -28.63
N THR A 471 7.70 -3.20 -28.12
CA THR A 471 6.48 -2.67 -28.76
C THR A 471 6.72 -1.45 -29.65
N THR A 472 7.72 -0.62 -29.35
CA THR A 472 7.95 0.66 -30.06
C THR A 472 9.18 0.66 -30.96
N GLY A 473 10.11 -0.29 -30.78
CA GLY A 473 11.39 -0.30 -31.49
C GLY A 473 12.33 0.85 -31.10
N LEU A 474 12.01 1.59 -30.03
CA LEU A 474 12.87 2.63 -29.46
C LEU A 474 14.05 2.00 -28.72
N ASP A 475 15.17 2.72 -28.66
CA ASP A 475 16.32 2.35 -27.83
C ASP A 475 16.05 2.72 -26.37
N ILE A 476 15.55 1.75 -25.59
CA ILE A 476 15.16 1.93 -24.19
C ILE A 476 16.24 1.35 -23.27
N LYS A 477 16.69 2.14 -22.32
CA LYS A 477 17.61 1.72 -21.25
C LYS A 477 17.01 2.06 -19.88
N VAL A 478 17.62 1.57 -18.81
CA VAL A 478 17.24 1.92 -17.44
C VAL A 478 18.29 2.82 -16.81
N TYR A 479 17.86 3.96 -16.26
CA TYR A 479 18.69 4.78 -15.38
C TYR A 479 18.44 4.38 -13.92
N ALA A 480 19.47 3.80 -13.28
CA ALA A 480 19.44 3.37 -11.87
C ALA A 480 20.71 3.88 -11.16
N PRO A 481 20.68 5.14 -10.67
CA PRO A 481 21.83 5.77 -10.01
C PRO A 481 22.25 5.13 -8.69
#